data_AF-A0A2U9QZL7-F1
#
_entry.id   AF-A0A2U9QZL7-F1
#
_cell.length_a   1.000
_cell.length_b   1.000
_cell.length_c   1.000
_cell.angle_alpha   90.00
_cell.angle_beta   90.00
_cell.angle_gamma   90.00
#
_symmetry.space_group_name_H-M   'P 1'
#
loop_
_entity.id
_entity.type
_entity.pdbx_description
1 polymer ?
#
loop_
_entity_poly.entity_id
_entity_poly.type
_entity_poly.pdbx_seq_one_letter_code
_entity_poly.pdbx_strand_id
1 'polypeptide(L)'
;MQWWNQSRRLLHTTYISFKSEGGRPTSWNLPDLDKLMNNSKSKVYSKNDWNEYFSKETITGERNNDSSKLHIKPPPKGWRKNKNLPQWLREKYALKEKAMKIDLSKVKRLSPSTANAIRMLHDQFPEELPTPKLAEFFKVSPVAIAKILKSRWTPTEKELEKLERRYQRRLLRQVTEKMLHNKFEEFIAETESKLKMEIPPFFKQELFDYYKKFGIEEVRTDFEELNKARLAREKRKDEKINEYVNTIAPSTEGND
;
A
#
# COMPACT_ATOMS: atom_id res chain seq x y z
N MET A 1 -21.70 32.26 16.37
CA MET A 1 -20.88 31.83 15.23
C MET A 1 -19.99 30.67 15.65
N GLN A 2 -20.49 29.45 15.52
CA GLN A 2 -19.72 28.24 15.81
C GLN A 2 -19.64 27.44 14.51
N TRP A 3 -18.45 27.40 13.92
CA TRP A 3 -18.19 26.65 12.71
C TRP A 3 -16.99 25.73 12.97
N TRP A 4 -17.13 24.48 12.54
CA TRP A 4 -16.17 23.37 12.57
C TRP A 4 -16.08 22.55 13.85
N ASN A 5 -17.09 21.71 14.05
CA ASN A 5 -16.86 20.35 14.53
C ASN A 5 -17.66 19.36 13.67
N GLN A 6 -17.38 19.35 12.37
CA GLN A 6 -17.75 18.22 11.51
C GLN A 6 -16.75 17.11 11.81
N SER A 7 -17.07 16.33 12.84
CA SER A 7 -16.37 15.11 13.19
C SER A 7 -16.01 14.32 11.94
N ARG A 8 -14.71 14.04 11.81
CA ARG A 8 -14.13 13.12 10.84
C ARG A 8 -15.07 11.93 10.68
N ARG A 9 -15.79 11.85 9.56
CA ARG A 9 -16.29 10.56 9.10
C ARG A 9 -15.04 9.75 8.81
N LEU A 10 -14.71 8.87 9.74
CA LEU A 10 -13.89 7.71 9.46
C LEU A 10 -14.62 7.02 8.31
N LEU A 11 -14.16 7.25 7.07
CA LEU A 11 -14.28 6.23 6.06
C LEU A 11 -13.42 5.09 6.60
N HIS A 12 -14.01 4.28 7.48
CA HIS A 12 -13.74 2.87 7.42
C HIS A 12 -13.90 2.55 5.94
N THR A 13 -12.78 2.36 5.25
CA THR A 13 -12.80 1.60 4.02
C THR A 13 -13.35 0.28 4.50
N THR A 14 -14.66 0.10 4.37
CA THR A 14 -15.22 -1.23 4.32
C THR A 14 -14.54 -1.80 3.10
N TYR A 15 -13.40 -2.46 3.33
CA TYR A 15 -12.97 -3.53 2.47
C TYR A 15 -14.23 -4.35 2.36
N ILE A 16 -14.93 -4.21 1.24
CA ILE A 16 -15.98 -5.14 0.89
C ILE A 16 -15.16 -6.40 0.69
N SER A 17 -14.93 -7.12 1.80
CA SER A 17 -14.60 -8.52 1.75
C SER A 17 -15.82 -9.07 1.06
N PHE A 18 -15.68 -9.29 -0.24
CA PHE A 18 -16.51 -10.22 -0.95
C PHE A 18 -16.35 -11.49 -0.12
N LYS A 19 -17.31 -11.77 0.77
CA LYS A 19 -17.40 -13.09 1.39
C LYS A 19 -17.76 -13.96 0.20
N SER A 20 -16.74 -14.54 -0.43
CA SER A 20 -16.93 -15.53 -1.48
C SER A 20 -17.64 -16.70 -0.80
N GLU A 21 -18.96 -16.74 -0.87
CA GLU A 21 -19.74 -17.90 -0.44
C GLU A 21 -19.44 -19.13 -1.31
N GLY A 22 -18.75 -18.94 -2.44
CA GLY A 22 -18.11 -20.00 -3.21
C GLY A 22 -16.67 -20.21 -2.78
N GLY A 23 -16.22 -21.47 -2.73
CA GLY A 23 -14.81 -21.79 -2.75
C GLY A 23 -14.07 -21.13 -3.92
N ARG A 24 -12.74 -21.20 -3.89
CA ARG A 24 -11.83 -20.59 -4.89
C ARG A 24 -12.35 -20.81 -6.32
N PRO A 25 -12.22 -19.84 -7.24
CA PRO A 25 -12.58 -20.04 -8.63
C PRO A 25 -11.78 -21.22 -9.20
N THR A 26 -12.50 -22.27 -9.62
CA THR A 26 -11.91 -23.52 -10.13
C THR A 26 -11.32 -23.34 -11.53
N SER A 27 -11.68 -22.25 -12.24
CA SER A 27 -11.22 -21.94 -13.59
C SER A 27 -10.61 -20.53 -13.70
N TRP A 28 -9.57 -20.41 -14.53
CA TRP A 28 -8.89 -19.15 -14.82
C TRP A 28 -9.65 -18.36 -15.88
N ASN A 29 -10.41 -17.34 -15.47
CA ASN A 29 -11.26 -16.56 -16.37
C ASN A 29 -10.71 -15.14 -16.67
N LEU A 30 -9.38 -14.96 -16.59
CA LEU A 30 -8.71 -13.66 -16.82
C LEU A 30 -8.08 -13.55 -18.22
N PRO A 31 -8.06 -12.34 -18.84
CA PRO A 31 -7.37 -12.11 -20.12
C PRO A 31 -5.84 -12.32 -20.06
N ASP A 32 -5.20 -12.65 -21.19
CA ASP A 32 -3.74 -12.87 -21.29
C ASP A 32 -2.96 -11.54 -21.20
N LEU A 33 -2.37 -11.19 -20.06
CA LEU A 33 -1.66 -9.90 -19.92
C LEU A 33 -0.27 -9.81 -20.52
N ASP A 34 0.36 -10.94 -20.85
CA ASP A 34 1.65 -10.92 -21.56
C ASP A 34 1.56 -10.10 -22.87
N LYS A 35 0.33 -9.89 -23.35
CA LYS A 35 -0.02 -9.12 -24.54
C LYS A 35 -0.32 -7.64 -24.28
N LEU A 36 -0.59 -7.22 -23.04
CA LEU A 36 -0.74 -5.80 -22.65
C LEU A 36 0.61 -5.07 -22.70
N MET A 37 1.70 -5.75 -22.33
CA MET A 37 2.99 -5.12 -22.08
C MET A 37 4.02 -5.38 -23.20
N ASN A 38 3.68 -5.26 -24.49
CA ASN A 38 4.60 -5.33 -25.64
C ASN A 38 5.79 -6.31 -25.48
N ASN A 39 5.53 -7.52 -24.98
CA ASN A 39 6.54 -8.56 -24.72
C ASN A 39 7.75 -8.11 -23.89
N SER A 40 7.66 -6.99 -23.15
CA SER A 40 8.61 -6.70 -22.09
C SER A 40 8.28 -7.70 -21.01
N LYS A 41 9.01 -8.82 -21.00
CA LYS A 41 9.01 -9.82 -19.93
C LYS A 41 9.17 -9.07 -18.61
N SER A 42 8.06 -8.66 -17.98
CA SER A 42 8.05 -8.37 -16.57
C SER A 42 8.52 -9.67 -15.93
N LYS A 43 9.34 -9.55 -14.90
CA LYS A 43 10.03 -10.69 -14.26
C LYS A 43 9.03 -11.55 -13.44
N VAL A 44 7.80 -11.70 -13.93
CA VAL A 44 6.63 -12.10 -13.16
C VAL A 44 6.21 -13.49 -13.59
N TYR A 45 6.72 -14.43 -12.81
CA TYR A 45 6.10 -15.66 -12.38
C TYR A 45 5.55 -16.60 -13.46
N SER A 46 6.33 -17.65 -13.73
CA SER A 46 5.83 -18.87 -14.36
C SER A 46 4.62 -19.42 -13.59
N LYS A 47 3.78 -20.24 -14.23
CA LYS A 47 2.72 -21.03 -13.58
C LYS A 47 3.24 -21.82 -12.35
N ASN A 48 4.55 -22.10 -12.29
CA ASN A 48 5.22 -22.70 -11.14
C ASN A 48 5.45 -21.73 -9.98
N ASP A 49 5.87 -20.50 -10.25
CA ASP A 49 6.05 -19.48 -9.21
C ASP A 49 4.70 -19.05 -8.60
N TRP A 50 3.63 -19.23 -9.38
CA TRP A 50 2.23 -19.21 -8.93
C TRP A 50 1.92 -20.28 -7.89
N ASN A 51 2.24 -21.55 -8.15
CA ASN A 51 2.06 -22.62 -7.17
C ASN A 51 2.99 -22.42 -5.96
N GLU A 52 4.14 -21.80 -6.14
CA GLU A 52 5.06 -21.42 -5.07
C GLU A 52 4.53 -20.24 -4.22
N TYR A 53 3.89 -19.24 -4.84
CA TYR A 53 3.21 -18.15 -4.13
C TYR A 53 1.97 -18.68 -3.39
N PHE A 54 1.17 -19.52 -4.05
CA PHE A 54 0.03 -20.19 -3.44
C PHE A 54 0.48 -21.07 -2.28
N SER A 55 1.49 -21.94 -2.39
CA SER A 55 2.03 -22.71 -1.25
C SER A 55 2.66 -21.80 -0.19
N LYS A 56 3.36 -20.75 -0.63
CA LYS A 56 3.75 -19.50 0.06
C LYS A 56 2.67 -18.99 1.01
N GLU A 57 1.43 -18.96 0.54
CA GLU A 57 0.28 -18.33 1.18
C GLU A 57 -0.77 -19.31 1.75
N THR A 58 -0.79 -20.58 1.34
CA THR A 58 -1.80 -21.59 1.73
C THR A 58 -1.39 -22.49 2.88
N ILE A 59 -0.20 -22.36 3.45
CA ILE A 59 0.08 -22.97 4.76
C ILE A 59 -0.85 -22.32 5.79
N THR A 60 -1.96 -23.00 6.06
CA THR A 60 -2.77 -22.86 7.27
C THR A 60 -1.92 -23.35 8.43
N GLY A 61 -1.13 -22.44 8.95
CA GLY A 61 -0.38 -22.57 10.18
C GLY A 61 0.00 -21.15 10.53
N GLU A 62 -0.90 -20.46 11.23
CA GLU A 62 -0.65 -19.18 11.91
C GLU A 62 0.47 -18.35 11.26
N ARG A 63 0.21 -17.76 10.09
CA ARG A 63 1.02 -16.60 9.70
C ARG A 63 0.64 -15.49 10.66
N ASN A 64 1.33 -15.49 11.80
CA ASN A 64 1.42 -14.34 12.67
C ASN A 64 1.69 -13.14 11.77
N ASN A 65 0.75 -12.20 11.78
CA ASN A 65 0.77 -10.96 11.01
C ASN A 65 1.93 -10.01 11.42
N ASP A 66 2.94 -10.57 12.08
CA ASP A 66 4.10 -9.90 12.63
C ASP A 66 5.29 -9.87 11.64
N SER A 67 5.27 -10.59 10.52
CA SER A 67 6.38 -10.56 9.55
C SER A 67 6.57 -9.20 8.85
N SER A 68 5.55 -8.33 8.87
CA SER A 68 5.64 -6.94 8.39
C SER A 68 6.04 -5.94 9.47
N LYS A 69 6.00 -6.33 10.75
CA LYS A 69 6.69 -5.59 11.80
C LYS A 69 8.14 -6.04 11.74
N LEU A 70 9.06 -5.11 11.52
CA LEU A 70 10.46 -5.35 11.87
C LEU A 70 10.46 -5.92 13.29
N HIS A 71 10.75 -7.21 13.46
CA HIS A 71 10.84 -7.85 14.76
C HIS A 71 12.06 -7.26 15.47
N ILE A 72 11.90 -6.08 16.07
CA ILE A 72 12.91 -5.48 16.91
C ILE A 72 13.06 -6.46 18.06
N LYS A 73 14.21 -7.15 18.16
CA LYS A 73 14.48 -8.03 19.30
C LYS A 73 14.58 -7.19 20.58
N PRO A 74 13.87 -7.54 21.67
CA PRO A 74 13.95 -6.81 22.93
C PRO A 74 15.38 -6.85 23.46
N PRO A 75 15.82 -5.78 24.16
CA PRO A 75 17.13 -5.81 24.78
C PRO A 75 17.21 -6.90 25.87
N PRO A 76 18.41 -7.42 26.18
CA PRO A 76 18.58 -8.49 27.17
C PRO A 76 18.04 -8.11 28.55
N LYS A 77 17.31 -8.99 29.22
CA LYS A 77 16.74 -8.69 30.54
C LYS A 77 17.85 -8.34 31.54
N GLY A 78 17.73 -7.22 32.26
CA GLY A 78 18.72 -6.77 33.22
C GLY A 78 19.88 -5.93 32.64
N TRP A 79 19.88 -5.60 31.35
CA TRP A 79 20.95 -4.79 30.71
C TRP A 79 21.24 -3.46 31.43
N ARG A 80 20.27 -2.88 32.14
CA ARG A 80 20.43 -1.64 32.94
C ARG A 80 21.39 -1.82 34.13
N LYS A 81 21.38 -3.01 34.76
CA LYS A 81 22.18 -3.34 35.94
C LYS A 81 23.63 -3.69 35.57
N ASN A 82 23.86 -4.10 34.32
CA ASN A 82 25.19 -4.50 33.86
C ASN A 82 26.08 -3.25 33.70
N LYS A 83 27.02 -3.02 34.64
CA LYS A 83 27.96 -1.88 34.61
C LYS A 83 29.00 -2.00 33.50
N ASN A 84 29.32 -3.22 33.07
CA ASN A 84 30.32 -3.52 32.03
C ASN A 84 29.82 -3.22 30.60
N LEU A 85 28.57 -2.80 30.42
CA LEU A 85 28.08 -2.44 29.08
C LEU A 85 28.65 -1.09 28.66
N PRO A 86 29.22 -0.99 27.44
CA PRO A 86 29.63 0.28 26.90
C PRO A 86 28.43 1.20 26.69
N GLN A 87 28.66 2.51 26.85
CA GLN A 87 27.62 3.53 26.85
C GLN A 87 26.75 3.51 25.58
N TRP A 88 27.34 3.32 24.40
CA TRP A 88 26.61 3.24 23.13
C TRP A 88 25.63 2.06 23.08
N LEU A 89 25.97 0.92 23.70
CA LEU A 89 25.12 -0.28 23.72
C LEU A 89 23.96 -0.09 24.71
N ARG A 90 24.22 0.58 25.83
CA ARG A 90 23.22 1.03 26.81
C ARG A 90 22.20 1.95 26.14
N GLU A 91 22.65 2.93 25.36
CA GLU A 91 21.78 3.85 24.61
C GLU A 91 20.98 3.13 23.52
N LYS A 92 21.61 2.23 22.77
CA LYS A 92 20.94 1.40 21.76
C LYS A 92 19.82 0.55 22.36
N TYR A 93 20.06 -0.07 23.52
CA TYR A 93 19.03 -0.84 24.24
C TYR A 93 17.91 0.05 24.78
N ALA A 94 18.25 1.24 25.32
CA ALA A 94 17.24 2.20 25.76
C ALA A 94 16.31 2.65 24.61
N LEU A 95 16.88 2.90 23.42
CA LEU A 95 16.12 3.28 22.23
C LEU A 95 15.21 2.15 21.74
N LYS A 96 15.69 0.89 21.77
CA LYS A 96 14.86 -0.28 21.44
C LYS A 96 13.67 -0.43 22.39
N GLU A 97 13.90 -0.30 23.70
CA GLU A 97 12.83 -0.35 24.70
C GLU A 97 11.77 0.75 24.47
N LYS A 98 12.20 1.97 24.15
CA LYS A 98 11.29 3.07 23.84
C LYS A 98 10.51 2.81 22.55
N ALA A 99 11.18 2.32 21.50
CA ALA A 99 10.57 1.98 20.22
C ALA A 99 9.53 0.85 20.31
N MET A 100 9.67 -0.06 21.27
CA MET A 100 8.67 -1.12 21.52
C MET A 100 7.43 -0.63 22.25
N LYS A 101 7.60 0.34 23.16
CA LYS A 101 6.51 0.91 23.95
C LYS A 101 5.73 1.97 23.18
N ILE A 102 6.39 2.66 22.26
CA ILE A 102 5.85 3.81 21.52
C ILE A 102 5.68 3.40 20.07
N ASP A 103 4.48 3.59 19.53
CA ASP A 103 4.21 3.44 18.11
C ASP A 103 4.91 4.57 17.33
N LEU A 104 6.11 4.27 16.82
CA LEU A 104 6.94 5.22 16.07
C LEU A 104 6.27 5.72 14.78
N SER A 105 5.25 5.00 14.26
CA SER A 105 4.49 5.45 13.08
C SER A 105 3.72 6.75 13.34
N LYS A 106 3.38 7.02 14.61
CA LYS A 106 2.67 8.22 15.06
C LYS A 106 3.60 9.38 15.37
N VAL A 107 4.89 9.11 15.61
CA VAL A 107 5.92 10.15 15.86
C VAL A 107 6.36 10.72 14.52
N LYS A 108 5.49 11.54 13.91
CA LYS A 108 5.81 12.23 12.66
C LYS A 108 6.75 13.41 12.95
N ARG A 109 7.71 13.61 12.05
CA ARG A 109 8.56 14.80 12.06
C ARG A 109 7.68 16.05 11.91
N LEU A 110 7.89 17.05 12.77
CA LEU A 110 7.23 18.34 12.64
C LEU A 110 7.47 18.92 11.24
N SER A 111 6.43 19.53 10.67
CA SER A 111 6.58 20.25 9.41
C SER A 111 7.54 21.44 9.64
N PRO A 112 8.33 21.84 8.62
CA PRO A 112 9.22 23.00 8.75
C PRO A 112 8.49 24.28 9.19
N SER A 113 7.27 24.51 8.68
CA SER A 113 6.41 25.62 9.08
C SER A 113 6.03 25.54 10.56
N THR A 114 5.65 24.36 11.06
CA THR A 114 5.32 24.17 12.49
C THR A 114 6.54 24.43 13.38
N ALA A 115 7.75 24.05 12.95
CA ALA A 115 8.96 24.35 13.69
C ALA A 115 9.23 25.87 13.79
N ASN A 116 8.95 26.63 12.71
CA ASN A 116 9.03 28.10 12.75
C ASN A 116 7.97 28.69 13.68
N ALA A 117 6.74 28.19 13.64
CA ALA A 117 5.67 28.62 14.55
C ALA A 117 6.04 28.40 16.02
N ILE A 118 6.69 27.26 16.35
CA ILE A 118 7.20 26.99 17.70
C ILE A 118 8.23 28.05 18.13
N ARG A 119 9.16 28.43 17.23
CA ARG A 119 10.14 29.50 17.53
C ARG A 119 9.43 30.82 17.79
N MET A 120 8.54 31.23 16.89
CA MET A 120 7.77 32.46 17.05
C MET A 120 6.99 32.50 18.37
N LEU A 121 6.29 31.42 18.73
CA LEU A 121 5.52 31.35 19.97
C LEU A 121 6.42 31.49 21.21
N HIS A 122 7.56 30.79 21.24
CA HIS A 122 8.51 30.87 22.34
C HIS A 122 9.20 32.24 22.42
N ASP A 123 9.47 32.88 21.27
CA ASP A 123 10.09 34.21 21.21
C ASP A 123 9.13 35.30 21.72
N GLN A 124 7.81 35.15 21.47
CA GLN A 124 6.80 36.09 21.98
C GLN A 124 6.50 35.88 23.47
N PHE A 125 6.44 34.63 23.93
CA PHE A 125 6.03 34.29 25.31
C PHE A 125 6.99 33.28 25.97
N PRO A 126 8.26 33.65 26.24
CA PRO A 126 9.26 32.72 26.75
C PRO A 126 8.93 32.18 28.15
N GLU A 127 8.35 33.01 29.02
CA GLU A 127 7.98 32.63 30.39
C GLU A 127 6.74 31.73 30.43
N GLU A 128 5.75 31.99 29.58
CA GLU A 128 4.48 31.25 29.58
C GLU A 128 4.54 29.94 28.79
N LEU A 129 5.40 29.87 27.77
CA LEU A 129 5.59 28.73 26.88
C LEU A 129 7.00 28.16 26.97
N PRO A 130 7.43 27.66 28.16
CA PRO A 130 8.73 27.05 28.30
C PRO A 130 8.80 25.73 27.52
N THR A 131 10.02 25.28 27.23
CA THR A 131 10.31 24.04 26.49
C THR A 131 9.46 22.82 26.89
N PRO A 132 9.27 22.46 28.18
CA PRO A 132 8.43 21.33 28.57
C PRO A 132 6.95 21.51 28.18
N LYS A 133 6.42 22.73 28.28
CA LYS A 133 5.02 23.01 27.96
C LYS A 133 4.76 22.92 26.44
N LEU A 134 5.68 23.45 25.63
CA LEU A 134 5.66 23.28 24.17
C LEU A 134 5.78 21.80 23.77
N ALA A 135 6.62 21.04 24.47
CA ALA A 135 6.78 19.60 24.23
C ALA A 135 5.46 18.84 24.43
N GLU A 136 4.73 19.17 25.50
CA GLU A 136 3.41 18.60 25.79
C GLU A 136 2.37 18.99 24.72
N PHE A 137 2.25 20.28 24.39
CA PHE A 137 1.29 20.76 23.39
C PHE A 137 1.49 20.13 22.02
N PHE A 138 2.74 20.09 21.54
CA PHE A 138 3.07 19.54 20.22
C PHE A 138 3.23 18.01 20.25
N LYS A 139 3.18 17.37 21.43
CA LYS A 139 3.44 15.94 21.63
C LYS A 139 4.79 15.50 21.06
N VAL A 140 5.80 16.34 21.24
CA VAL A 140 7.17 16.15 20.77
C VAL A 140 8.10 16.12 21.97
N SER A 141 9.22 15.38 21.88
CA SER A 141 10.19 15.34 22.98
C SER A 141 10.73 16.74 23.33
N PRO A 142 10.89 17.09 24.62
CA PRO A 142 11.45 18.38 25.03
C PRO A 142 12.86 18.62 24.47
N VAL A 143 13.66 17.56 24.28
CA VAL A 143 14.97 17.65 23.62
C VAL A 143 14.85 18.11 22.17
N ALA A 144 13.81 17.68 21.46
CA ALA A 144 13.59 18.08 20.08
C ALA A 144 13.12 19.54 20.00
N ILE A 145 12.25 19.99 20.93
CA ILE A 145 11.89 21.41 21.05
C ILE A 145 13.13 22.26 21.35
N ALA A 146 13.96 21.86 22.31
CA ALA A 146 15.21 22.56 22.62
C ALA A 146 16.16 22.64 21.41
N LYS A 147 16.24 21.58 20.59
CA LYS A 147 17.00 21.60 19.32
C LYS A 147 16.41 22.58 18.30
N ILE A 148 15.08 22.65 18.19
CA ILE A 148 14.40 23.60 17.31
C ILE A 148 14.71 25.03 17.74
N LEU A 149 14.56 25.33 19.03
CA LEU A 149 14.84 26.66 19.60
C LEU A 149 16.32 27.04 19.50
N LYS A 150 17.25 26.08 19.66
CA LYS A 150 18.70 26.31 19.50
C LYS A 150 19.10 26.58 18.04
N SER A 151 18.41 25.97 17.08
CA SER A 151 18.73 26.14 15.66
C SER A 151 18.29 27.52 15.15
N ARG A 152 19.24 28.31 14.64
CA ARG A 152 19.03 29.69 14.17
C ARG A 152 18.90 29.84 12.65
N TRP A 153 18.98 28.75 11.90
CA TRP A 153 18.93 28.83 10.44
C TRP A 153 17.54 29.28 9.98
N THR A 154 17.51 30.38 9.22
CA THR A 154 16.34 30.92 8.55
C THR A 154 16.63 30.96 7.05
N PRO A 155 15.71 30.46 6.19
CA PRO A 155 15.88 30.55 4.75
C PRO A 155 15.80 32.01 4.29
N THR A 156 16.61 32.35 3.30
CA THR A 156 16.46 33.61 2.56
C THR A 156 15.20 33.59 1.70
N GLU A 157 14.72 34.75 1.24
CA GLU A 157 13.49 34.85 0.43
C GLU A 157 13.52 33.96 -0.83
N LYS A 158 14.66 33.93 -1.54
CA LYS A 158 14.87 33.06 -2.71
C LYS A 158 14.86 31.57 -2.34
N GLU A 159 15.28 31.20 -1.13
CA GLU A 159 15.26 29.82 -0.65
C GLU A 159 13.86 29.40 -0.19
N LEU A 160 13.10 30.32 0.41
CA LEU A 160 11.69 30.11 0.75
C LEU A 160 10.88 29.75 -0.49
N GLU A 161 11.00 30.53 -1.57
CA GLU A 161 10.28 30.26 -2.82
C GLU A 161 10.65 28.86 -3.39
N LYS A 162 11.93 28.48 -3.35
CA LYS A 162 12.39 27.15 -3.77
C LYS A 162 11.82 26.03 -2.90
N LEU A 163 11.76 26.23 -1.58
CA LEU A 163 11.18 25.27 -0.63
C LEU A 163 9.69 25.09 -0.87
N GLU A 164 8.95 26.19 -1.07
CA GLU A 164 7.53 26.17 -1.38
C GLU A 164 7.26 25.46 -2.70
N ARG A 165 8.01 25.77 -3.76
CA ARG A 165 7.91 25.10 -5.06
C ARG A 165 8.18 23.60 -4.94
N ARG A 166 9.19 23.20 -4.15
CA ARG A 166 9.49 21.78 -3.88
C ARG A 166 8.35 21.10 -3.12
N TYR A 167 7.78 21.79 -2.13
CA TYR A 167 6.67 21.27 -1.33
C TYR A 167 5.40 21.11 -2.19
N GLN A 168 5.06 22.11 -3.01
CA GLN A 168 3.94 22.04 -3.96
C GLN A 168 4.11 20.89 -4.94
N ARG A 169 5.29 20.72 -5.55
CA ARG A 169 5.56 19.56 -6.42
C ARG A 169 5.37 18.23 -5.70
N ARG A 170 5.81 18.11 -4.45
CA ARG A 170 5.59 16.91 -3.64
C ARG A 170 4.10 16.68 -3.38
N LEU A 171 3.37 17.73 -3.03
CA LEU A 171 1.94 17.64 -2.76
C LEU A 171 1.16 17.21 -4.01
N LEU A 172 1.44 17.84 -5.15
CA LEU A 172 0.85 17.49 -6.43
C LEU A 172 1.13 16.03 -6.80
N ARG A 173 2.37 15.55 -6.62
CA ARG A 173 2.70 14.13 -6.81
C ARG A 173 1.87 13.22 -5.91
N GLN A 174 1.75 13.54 -4.62
CA GLN A 174 0.96 12.71 -3.69
C GLN A 174 -0.53 12.72 -4.02
N VAL A 175 -1.08 13.87 -4.42
CA VAL A 175 -2.49 13.99 -4.80
C VAL A 175 -2.75 13.23 -6.09
N THR A 176 -1.91 13.41 -7.10
CA THR A 176 -2.02 12.69 -8.38
C THR A 176 -1.88 11.19 -8.19
N GLU A 177 -0.87 10.71 -7.45
CA GLU A 177 -0.71 9.29 -7.11
C GLU A 177 -1.96 8.71 -6.42
N LYS A 178 -2.55 9.43 -5.46
CA LYS A 178 -3.79 9.02 -4.80
C LYS A 178 -4.98 8.98 -5.75
N MET A 179 -5.12 9.99 -6.61
CA MET A 179 -6.19 10.04 -7.60
C MET A 179 -6.07 8.88 -8.60
N LEU A 180 -4.86 8.60 -9.07
CA LEU A 180 -4.57 7.44 -9.92
C LEU A 180 -4.98 6.15 -9.21
N HIS A 181 -4.50 5.94 -7.99
CA HIS A 181 -4.84 4.75 -7.22
C HIS A 181 -6.36 4.59 -7.03
N ASN A 182 -7.07 5.65 -6.66
CA ASN A 182 -8.53 5.59 -6.51
C ASN A 182 -9.24 5.23 -7.82
N LYS A 183 -8.87 5.86 -8.94
CA LYS A 183 -9.43 5.54 -10.27
C LYS A 183 -9.15 4.09 -10.67
N PHE A 184 -7.96 3.59 -10.33
CA PHE A 184 -7.59 2.21 -10.58
C PHE A 184 -8.42 1.23 -9.74
N GLU A 185 -8.61 1.50 -8.44
CA GLU A 185 -9.44 0.66 -7.58
C GLU A 185 -10.91 0.64 -8.04
N GLU A 186 -11.44 1.77 -8.50
CA GLU A 186 -12.77 1.85 -9.11
C GLU A 186 -12.88 0.95 -10.36
N PHE A 187 -11.88 1.01 -11.24
CA PHE A 187 -11.80 0.13 -12.41
C PHE A 187 -11.72 -1.34 -12.01
N ILE A 188 -10.86 -1.69 -11.05
CA ILE A 188 -10.73 -3.07 -10.58
C ILE A 188 -12.05 -3.58 -10.01
N ALA A 189 -12.73 -2.80 -9.16
CA ALA A 189 -14.04 -3.18 -8.62
C ALA A 189 -15.09 -3.40 -9.73
N GLU A 190 -15.11 -2.55 -10.77
CA GLU A 190 -15.97 -2.72 -11.93
C GLU A 190 -15.66 -4.04 -12.67
N THR A 191 -14.37 -4.35 -12.86
CA THR A 191 -13.93 -5.57 -13.55
C THR A 191 -14.20 -6.84 -12.75
N GLU A 192 -13.95 -6.85 -11.44
CA GLU A 192 -14.22 -7.98 -10.55
C GLU A 192 -15.71 -8.30 -10.50
N SER A 193 -16.56 -7.27 -10.45
CA SER A 193 -18.02 -7.42 -10.54
C SER A 193 -18.46 -8.05 -11.86
N LYS A 194 -17.90 -7.57 -12.99
CA LYS A 194 -18.17 -8.12 -14.33
C LYS A 194 -17.73 -9.57 -14.48
N LEU A 195 -16.55 -9.93 -13.97
CA LEU A 195 -15.99 -11.27 -14.06
C LEU A 195 -16.54 -12.22 -12.97
N LYS A 196 -17.18 -11.67 -11.93
CA LYS A 196 -17.64 -12.40 -10.73
C LYS A 196 -16.50 -13.19 -10.06
N MET A 197 -15.30 -12.64 -10.07
CA MET A 197 -14.12 -13.22 -9.45
C MET A 197 -13.20 -12.13 -8.90
N GLU A 198 -12.46 -12.45 -7.85
CA GLU A 198 -11.41 -11.56 -7.34
C GLU A 198 -10.19 -11.64 -8.26
N ILE A 199 -9.69 -10.46 -8.65
CA ILE A 199 -8.46 -10.35 -9.42
C ILE A 199 -7.28 -10.57 -8.46
N PRO A 200 -6.30 -11.42 -8.81
CA PRO A 200 -5.15 -11.66 -7.94
C PRO A 200 -4.31 -10.40 -7.64
N PRO A 201 -3.68 -10.27 -6.46
CA PRO A 201 -2.95 -9.05 -6.08
C PRO A 201 -1.79 -8.65 -7.00
N PHE A 202 -0.99 -9.60 -7.47
CA PHE A 202 0.12 -9.30 -8.39
C PHE A 202 -0.41 -8.80 -9.76
N PHE A 203 -1.56 -9.30 -10.19
CA PHE A 203 -2.22 -8.84 -11.42
C PHE A 203 -2.70 -7.40 -11.28
N LYS A 204 -3.25 -7.03 -10.11
CA LYS A 204 -3.57 -5.64 -9.79
C LYS A 204 -2.32 -4.76 -9.85
N GLN A 205 -1.17 -5.24 -9.38
CA GLN A 205 0.09 -4.50 -9.44
C GLN A 205 0.55 -4.27 -10.88
N GLU A 206 0.54 -5.30 -11.74
CA GLU A 206 0.94 -5.17 -13.14
C GLU A 206 0.01 -4.25 -13.94
N LEU A 207 -1.30 -4.38 -13.73
CA LEU A 207 -2.27 -3.47 -14.35
C LEU A 207 -2.10 -2.04 -13.84
N PHE A 208 -1.76 -1.83 -12.57
CA PHE A 208 -1.48 -0.50 -12.05
C PHE A 208 -0.21 0.09 -12.67
N ASP A 209 0.83 -0.72 -12.89
CA ASP A 209 2.04 -0.29 -13.57
C ASP A 209 1.78 0.05 -15.05
N TYR A 210 0.92 -0.71 -15.71
CA TYR A 210 0.45 -0.41 -17.07
C TYR A 210 -0.35 0.90 -17.09
N TYR A 211 -1.30 1.03 -16.17
CA TYR A 211 -2.11 2.24 -15.98
C TYR A 211 -1.27 3.49 -15.76
N LYS A 212 -0.20 3.38 -14.96
CA LYS A 212 0.73 4.49 -14.72
C LYS A 212 1.49 4.94 -15.97
N LYS A 213 1.72 4.03 -16.93
CA LYS A 213 2.45 4.32 -18.18
C LYS A 213 1.54 4.85 -19.29
N PHE A 214 0.37 4.24 -19.44
CA PHE A 214 -0.49 4.36 -20.62
C PHE A 214 -1.83 5.05 -20.34
N GLY A 215 -2.26 5.13 -19.08
CA GLY A 215 -3.54 5.74 -18.69
C GLY A 215 -4.69 4.73 -18.65
N ILE A 216 -5.84 5.17 -18.11
CA ILE A 216 -6.94 4.23 -17.73
C ILE A 216 -7.71 3.75 -18.95
N GLU A 217 -7.83 4.60 -19.96
CA GLU A 217 -8.59 4.34 -21.18
C GLU A 217 -7.94 3.20 -21.96
N GLU A 218 -6.61 3.27 -22.16
CA GLU A 218 -5.84 2.20 -22.82
C GLU A 218 -5.90 0.88 -22.03
N VAL A 219 -5.76 0.92 -20.70
CA VAL A 219 -5.94 -0.27 -19.86
C VAL A 219 -7.30 -0.91 -20.07
N ARG A 220 -8.36 -0.10 -20.14
CA ARG A 220 -9.73 -0.58 -20.29
C ARG A 220 -9.95 -1.20 -21.67
N THR A 221 -9.51 -0.53 -22.73
CA THR A 221 -9.65 -1.03 -24.11
C THR A 221 -8.91 -2.35 -24.29
N ASP A 222 -7.66 -2.41 -23.84
CA ASP A 222 -6.79 -3.56 -24.04
C ASP A 222 -7.29 -4.76 -23.23
N PHE A 223 -7.74 -4.51 -21.99
CA PHE A 223 -8.33 -5.54 -21.15
C PHE A 223 -9.61 -6.12 -21.78
N GLU A 224 -10.50 -5.26 -22.31
CA GLU A 224 -11.73 -5.69 -22.97
C GLU A 224 -11.44 -6.47 -24.27
N GLU A 225 -10.48 -6.01 -25.07
CA GLU A 225 -10.05 -6.69 -26.29
C GLU A 225 -9.47 -8.08 -25.99
N LEU A 226 -8.59 -8.19 -25.00
CA LEU A 226 -8.01 -9.46 -24.58
C LEU A 226 -9.08 -10.40 -24.01
N ASN A 227 -10.06 -9.88 -23.28
CA ASN A 227 -11.17 -10.70 -22.77
C ASN A 227 -12.02 -11.25 -23.92
N LYS A 228 -12.35 -10.42 -24.91
CA LYS A 228 -13.07 -10.87 -26.12
C LYS A 228 -12.28 -11.94 -26.87
N ALA A 229 -10.97 -11.75 -27.02
CA ALA A 229 -10.09 -12.72 -27.67
C ALA A 229 -10.04 -14.05 -26.91
N ARG A 230 -10.01 -14.02 -25.56
CA ARG A 230 -10.08 -15.21 -24.71
C ARG A 230 -11.40 -15.96 -24.91
N LEU A 231 -12.53 -15.26 -24.79
CA LEU A 231 -13.87 -15.85 -24.98
C LEU A 231 -14.02 -16.50 -26.38
N ALA A 232 -13.47 -15.88 -27.42
CA ALA A 232 -13.47 -16.47 -28.76
C ALA A 232 -12.65 -17.76 -28.86
N ARG A 233 -11.51 -17.85 -28.15
CA ARG A 233 -10.71 -19.08 -28.09
C ARG A 233 -11.40 -20.19 -27.30
N GLU A 234 -12.08 -19.86 -26.20
CA GLU A 234 -12.87 -20.82 -25.42
C GLU A 234 -14.00 -21.40 -26.25
N LYS A 235 -14.79 -20.55 -26.93
CA LYS A 235 -15.85 -21.02 -27.84
C LYS A 235 -15.35 -22.01 -28.89
N ARG A 236 -14.23 -21.69 -29.56
CA ARG A 236 -13.61 -22.60 -30.55
C ARG A 236 -13.14 -23.91 -29.94
N LYS A 237 -12.64 -23.88 -28.69
CA LYS A 237 -12.21 -25.08 -27.98
C LYS A 237 -13.41 -25.97 -27.64
N ASP A 238 -14.49 -25.36 -27.16
CA ASP A 238 -15.73 -26.06 -26.83
C ASP A 238 -16.39 -26.65 -28.08
N GLU A 239 -16.42 -25.90 -29.20
CA GLU A 239 -16.85 -26.39 -30.52
C GLU A 239 -16.06 -27.62 -30.96
N LYS A 240 -14.73 -27.57 -30.86
CA LYS A 240 -13.84 -28.70 -31.22
C LYS A 240 -14.03 -29.91 -30.30
N ILE A 241 -14.28 -29.69 -29.01
CA ILE A 241 -14.58 -30.76 -28.05
C ILE A 241 -15.92 -31.41 -28.41
N ASN A 242 -16.95 -30.62 -28.72
CA ASN A 242 -18.26 -31.14 -29.13
C ASN A 242 -18.18 -31.95 -30.43
N GLU A 243 -17.41 -31.49 -31.42
CA GLU A 243 -17.15 -32.23 -32.66
C GLU A 243 -16.47 -33.58 -32.38
N TYR A 244 -15.50 -33.61 -31.47
CA TYR A 244 -14.82 -34.85 -31.06
C TYR A 244 -15.76 -35.81 -30.30
N VAL A 245 -16.62 -35.31 -29.41
CA VAL A 245 -17.61 -36.13 -28.70
C VAL A 245 -18.64 -36.72 -29.67
N ASN A 246 -19.13 -35.94 -30.62
CA ASN A 246 -20.09 -36.39 -31.63
C ASN A 246 -19.51 -37.42 -32.61
N THR A 247 -18.19 -37.41 -32.84
CA THR A 247 -17.51 -38.39 -33.71
C THR A 247 -17.19 -39.70 -32.99
N ILE A 248 -17.04 -39.70 -31.66
CA ILE A 248 -16.76 -40.90 -30.84
C ILE A 248 -18.03 -41.63 -30.43
N ALA A 249 -19.16 -40.95 -30.32
CA ALA A 249 -20.47 -41.53 -30.07
C ALA A 249 -21.33 -41.53 -31.33
N PRO A 250 -21.04 -42.35 -32.37
CA PRO A 250 -22.02 -42.58 -33.41
C PRO A 250 -23.25 -43.21 -32.74
N SER A 251 -24.42 -42.63 -32.99
CA SER A 251 -25.73 -43.07 -32.51
C SER A 251 -25.83 -44.60 -32.41
N THR A 252 -25.84 -45.12 -31.19
CA THR A 252 -26.39 -46.44 -30.88
C THR A 252 -27.92 -46.34 -30.98
N GLU A 253 -28.43 -46.07 -32.17
CA GLU A 253 -29.85 -46.11 -32.49
C GLU A 253 -30.04 -46.99 -33.72
N GLY A 254 -30.64 -48.17 -33.50
CA GLY A 254 -31.18 -49.02 -34.55
C GLY A 254 -30.49 -50.37 -34.73
N ASN A 255 -30.80 -51.32 -33.85
CA ASN A 255 -31.00 -52.73 -34.21
C ASN A 255 -31.71 -53.42 -33.04
N ASP A 256 -33.03 -53.24 -32.96
CA ASP A 256 -33.99 -54.18 -32.36
C ASP A 256 -35.22 -54.24 -33.30
#